data_AF-A0A437LGL0-F1
#
_entry.id   AF-A0A437LGL0-F1
#
_cell.length_a   1.000
_cell.length_b   1.000
_cell.length_c   1.000
_cell.angle_alpha   90.00
_cell.angle_beta   90.00
_cell.angle_gamma   90.00
#
_symmetry.space_group_name_H-M   'P 1'
#
loop_
_entity.id
_entity.type
_entity.pdbx_description
1 polymer ?
#
loop_
_entity_poly.entity_id
_entity_poly.type
_entity_poly.pdbx_seq_one_letter_code
_entity_poly.pdbx_strand_id
1 'polypeptide(L)' 'MKTKIIIAAAALAVAPTFAAAMCSGLKHQDTAMSCADGSVYDADTNTCVKIVTG' A
#
# COMPACT_ATOMS: atom_id res chain seq x y z
N MET A 1 3.66 -26.24 19.02
CA MET A 1 3.93 -25.15 18.05
C MET A 1 2.64 -24.62 17.40
N LYS A 2 1.71 -25.48 16.96
CA LYS A 2 0.43 -25.07 16.34
C LYS A 2 -0.38 -24.03 17.15
N THR A 3 -0.53 -24.22 18.46
CA THR A 3 -1.27 -23.28 19.33
C THR A 3 -0.62 -21.89 19.39
N LYS A 4 0.72 -21.83 19.38
CA LYS A 4 1.45 -20.56 19.38
C LYS A 4 1.27 -19.78 18.07
N ILE A 5 1.17 -20.50 16.94
CA ILE A 5 0.90 -19.92 15.62
C ILE A 5 -0.53 -19.38 15.55
N ILE A 6 -1.52 -20.11 16.08
CA ILE A 6 -2.93 -19.66 16.08
C ILE A 6 -3.08 -18.38 16.93
N ILE A 7 -2.44 -18.33 18.10
CA ILE A 7 -2.47 -17.15 18.97
C ILE A 7 -1.78 -15.96 18.30
N ALA A 8 -0.62 -16.18 17.66
CA ALA A 8 0.07 -15.12 16.92
C ALA A 8 -0.78 -14.62 15.74
N ALA A 9 -1.36 -15.51 14.93
CA ALA A 9 -2.21 -15.14 13.81
C ALA A 9 -3.46 -14.37 14.26
N ALA A 10 -4.08 -14.78 15.38
CA ALA A 10 -5.19 -14.06 15.97
C ALA A 10 -4.79 -12.65 16.43
N ALA A 11 -3.61 -12.48 17.04
CA ALA A 11 -3.10 -11.17 17.42
C ALA A 11 -2.85 -10.25 16.21
N LEU A 12 -2.27 -10.79 15.13
CA LEU A 12 -2.04 -10.04 13.89
C LEU A 12 -3.34 -9.68 13.16
N ALA A 13 -4.38 -10.53 13.23
CA ALA A 13 -5.66 -10.28 12.57
C ALA A 13 -6.43 -9.08 13.15
N VAL A 14 -6.18 -8.72 14.42
CA VAL A 14 -6.79 -7.57 15.10
C VAL A 14 -5.94 -6.30 14.96
N ALA A 15 -4.70 -6.38 14.47
CA ALA A 15 -3.84 -5.22 14.23
C ALA A 15 -4.48 -4.14 13.31
N PRO A 16 -5.09 -4.48 12.14
CA PRO A 16 -5.69 -3.46 11.27
C PRO A 16 -6.95 -2.81 11.88
N THR A 17 -7.65 -3.48 12.81
CA THR A 17 -8.82 -2.87 13.47
C THR A 17 -8.43 -1.76 14.43
N PHE A 18 -7.22 -1.79 15.00
CA PHE A 18 -6.68 -0.69 15.81
C PHE A 18 -6.15 0.49 14.98
N ALA A 19 -5.80 0.27 13.71
CA ALA A 19 -5.33 1.32 12.78
C ALA A 19 -6.47 2.12 12.13
N ALA A 20 -7.73 1.68 12.28
CA ALA A 20 -8.89 2.31 11.64
C ALA A 20 -9.16 3.77 12.09
N ALA A 21 -8.65 4.19 13.25
CA ALA A 21 -8.77 5.57 13.74
C ALA A 21 -7.66 6.52 13.23
N MET A 22 -6.60 5.99 12.59
CA MET A 22 -5.50 6.81 12.05
C MET A 22 -5.79 7.29 10.62
N CYS A 23 -6.65 6.60 9.87
CA CYS A 23 -6.99 6.98 8.49
C CYS A 23 -8.08 8.05 8.35
N SER A 24 -8.87 8.32 9.39
CA SER A 24 -9.95 9.33 9.34
C SER A 24 -9.46 10.77 9.49
N GLY A 25 -8.20 10.98 9.91
CA GLY A 25 -7.55 12.30 10.02
C GLY A 25 -6.35 12.50 9.10
N LEU A 26 -5.80 11.43 8.50
CA LEU A 26 -4.81 11.54 7.44
C LEU A 26 -5.54 11.98 6.17
N LYS A 27 -5.45 13.28 5.89
CA LYS A 27 -5.83 13.90 4.62
C LYS A 27 -5.62 12.91 3.46
N HIS A 28 -6.68 12.62 2.73
CA HIS A 28 -6.61 12.07 1.37
C HIS A 28 -5.86 13.07 0.49
N GLN A 29 -4.54 13.11 0.60
CA GLN A 29 -3.68 13.80 -0.33
C GLN A 29 -2.52 12.87 -0.58
N ASP A 30 -2.49 12.37 -1.80
CA ASP A 30 -1.37 11.66 -2.40
C ASP A 30 -1.20 10.21 -1.95
N THR A 31 -2.14 9.35 -2.38
CA THR A 31 -1.76 7.98 -2.72
C THR A 31 -0.72 8.07 -3.83
N ALA A 32 0.57 8.14 -3.48
CA ALA A 32 1.65 8.07 -4.44
C ALA A 32 1.59 6.68 -5.09
N MET A 33 0.88 6.59 -6.21
CA MET A 33 0.89 5.42 -7.08
C MET A 33 2.31 5.29 -7.60
N SER A 34 3.12 4.47 -6.94
CA SER A 34 4.45 4.14 -7.43
C SER A 34 4.25 3.31 -8.69
N CYS A 35 4.66 3.85 -9.83
CA CYS A 35 4.67 3.11 -11.08
C CYS A 35 5.58 1.88 -10.94
N ALA A 36 5.26 0.81 -11.68
CA ALA A 36 6.10 -0.39 -11.70
C ALA A 36 7.54 -0.05 -12.12
N ASP A 37 8.52 -0.82 -11.62
CA ASP A 37 9.94 -0.61 -11.93
C ASP A 37 10.18 -0.45 -13.44
N GLY A 38 10.91 0.61 -13.81
CA GLY A 38 11.16 0.94 -15.22
C GLY A 38 10.00 1.65 -15.93
N SER A 39 9.00 2.15 -15.20
CA SER A 39 7.93 3.01 -15.71
C SER A 39 7.88 4.33 -14.96
N VAL A 40 7.45 5.40 -15.63
CA VAL A 40 7.29 6.75 -15.08
C VAL A 40 5.86 7.23 -15.24
N TYR A 41 5.38 8.03 -14.31
CA TYR A 41 4.04 8.62 -14.40
C TYR A 41 4.01 9.69 -15.49
N ASP A 42 3.09 9.53 -16.43
CA ASP A 42 2.77 10.50 -17.47
C ASP A 42 1.48 11.25 -17.06
N ALA A 43 1.62 12.55 -16.82
CA ALA A 43 0.52 13.42 -16.40
C ALA A 43 -0.44 13.77 -17.55
N ASP A 44 -0.02 13.66 -18.81
CA ASP A 44 -0.86 13.94 -19.97
C ASP A 44 -1.82 12.77 -20.21
N THR A 45 -1.33 11.54 -20.09
CA THR A 45 -2.15 10.33 -20.28
C THR A 45 -2.72 9.77 -18.99
N ASN A 46 -2.28 10.27 -17.82
CA ASN A 46 -2.66 9.76 -16.49
C ASN A 46 -2.31 8.26 -16.32
N THR A 47 -1.26 7.78 -16.99
CA THR A 47 -0.82 6.38 -16.95
C THR A 47 0.67 6.27 -16.61
N CYS A 48 1.09 5.08 -16.18
CA CYS A 48 2.51 4.76 -16.07
C CYS A 48 3.03 4.28 -17.42
N VAL A 49 3.96 5.02 -18.02
CA VAL A 49 4.57 4.70 -19.31
C VAL A 49 5.96 4.09 -19.11
N LYS A 50 6.32 3.10 -19.94
CA LYS A 50 7.62 2.43 -19.87
C LYS A 50 8.74 3.39 -20.28
N ILE A 51 9.81 3.44 -19.49
CA ILE A 51 11.03 4.16 -19.84
C ILE A 51 11.73 3.39 -20.97
N VAL A 52 11.80 3.98 -22.16
CA VAL A 52 12.54 3.45 -23.31
C VAL A 52 13.87 4.18 -23.43
N THR A 53 14.97 3.57 -22.97
CA THR A 53 16.32 4.02 -23.30
C THR A 53 16.71 3.43 -24.66
N GLY A 54 16.97 4.29 -25.64
CA GLY A 54 17.46 3.91 -26.98
C GLY A 54 18.93 3.54 -26.99
#